data_AF-A0AB74B900-F1
#
_entry.id   AF-A0AB74B900-F1
#
_cell.length_a   1.000
_cell.length_b   1.000
_cell.length_c   1.000
_cell.angle_alpha   90.00
_cell.angle_beta   90.00
_cell.angle_gamma   90.00
#
_symmetry.space_group_name_H-M   'P 1'
#
loop_
_entity.id
_entity.type
_entity.pdbx_description
1 polymer ?
#
loop_
_entity_poly.entity_id
_entity_poly.type
_entity_poly.pdbx_seq_one_letter_code
_entity_poly.pdbx_strand_id
1 'polypeptide(L)'
;MRRSAGGLGLAAPAATRGRISDGHIVIQDGQISYPLPVRTDAIARCDAPELALWDKFITTYQRRGRARMTLHTSITAQDSEEQAVRFVGQFVLHR
;
A
#
# COMPACT_ATOMS: atom_id res chain seq x y z
N MET A 1 13.39 -26.34 0.65
CA MET A 1 12.02 -26.88 0.43
C MET A 1 11.52 -27.56 1.69
N ARG A 2 10.87 -26.81 2.60
CA ARG A 2 9.97 -27.32 3.64
C ARG A 2 8.96 -26.22 3.95
N ARG A 3 7.69 -26.43 3.59
CA ARG A 3 6.55 -25.65 4.09
C ARG A 3 6.14 -26.25 5.42
N SER A 4 6.06 -25.43 6.46
CA SER A 4 5.34 -25.76 7.69
C SER A 4 4.10 -24.88 7.72
N ALA A 5 2.94 -25.54 7.68
CA ALA A 5 1.63 -24.93 7.84
C ALA A 5 1.22 -25.02 9.31
N GLY A 6 0.78 -23.90 9.89
CA GLY A 6 0.26 -23.87 11.25
C GLY A 6 -0.11 -22.46 11.69
N GLY A 7 -1.40 -22.15 11.64
CA GLY A 7 -1.96 -20.90 12.16
C GLY A 7 -3.06 -20.35 11.27
N LEU A 8 -4.31 -20.72 11.56
CA LEU A 8 -5.50 -20.10 11.01
C LEU A 8 -5.53 -18.61 11.41
N GLY A 9 -4.92 -17.76 10.60
CA GLY A 9 -5.32 -16.36 10.45
C GLY A 9 -6.29 -16.31 9.29
N LEU A 10 -7.55 -16.00 9.58
CA LEU A 10 -8.61 -15.74 8.62
C LEU A 10 -8.09 -14.77 7.54
N ALA A 11 -7.61 -15.30 6.41
CA ALA A 11 -7.39 -14.51 5.21
C ALA A 11 -8.77 -14.04 4.77
N ALA A 12 -9.13 -12.83 5.20
CA ALA A 12 -10.31 -12.14 4.74
C ALA A 12 -10.33 -12.23 3.21
N PRO A 13 -11.46 -12.62 2.58
CA PRO A 13 -11.54 -12.58 1.14
C PRO A 13 -11.36 -11.11 0.76
N ALA A 14 -10.22 -10.79 0.13
CA ALA A 14 -10.04 -9.51 -0.54
C ALA A 14 -11.14 -9.45 -1.61
N ALA A 15 -12.28 -8.86 -1.23
CA ALA A 15 -13.39 -8.67 -2.14
C ALA A 15 -12.84 -7.94 -3.35
N THR A 16 -12.98 -8.54 -4.54
CA THR A 16 -12.62 -7.94 -5.83
C THR A 16 -13.55 -6.76 -6.13
N ARG A 17 -13.51 -5.70 -5.32
CA ARG A 17 -14.30 -4.49 -5.52
C ARG A 17 -13.60 -3.60 -6.52
N GLY A 18 -14.31 -3.29 -7.61
CA GLY A 18 -13.92 -2.27 -8.58
C GLY A 18 -12.57 -2.53 -9.23
N ARG A 19 -12.46 -3.63 -10.00
CA ARG A 19 -11.30 -3.80 -10.88
C ARG A 19 -11.31 -2.67 -11.90
N ILE A 20 -10.30 -1.81 -11.85
CA ILE A 20 -10.10 -0.76 -12.84
C ILE A 20 -9.34 -1.40 -14.01
N SER A 21 -9.99 -1.49 -15.17
CA SER A 21 -9.42 -2.10 -16.38
C SER A 21 -8.72 -1.09 -17.31
N ASP A 22 -8.94 0.19 -17.06
CA ASP A 22 -8.45 1.29 -17.88
C ASP A 22 -7.98 2.43 -16.96
N GLY A 23 -6.78 2.94 -17.20
CA GLY A 23 -6.13 3.98 -16.40
C GLY A 23 -4.68 3.69 -16.00
N HIS A 24 -3.88 4.75 -15.92
CA HIS A 24 -2.48 4.76 -15.52
C HIS A 24 -2.34 5.24 -14.08
N ILE A 25 -1.52 4.53 -13.29
CA ILE A 25 -1.16 4.95 -11.93
C ILE A 25 0.23 5.59 -11.96
N VAL A 26 0.34 6.79 -11.42
CA VAL A 26 1.60 7.51 -11.24
C VAL A 26 1.77 7.92 -9.79
N ILE A 27 3.02 8.05 -9.34
CA ILE A 27 3.35 8.72 -8.08
C ILE A 27 3.51 10.21 -8.41
N GLN A 28 2.63 11.05 -7.87
CA GLN A 28 2.67 12.49 -8.07
C GLN A 28 3.66 13.18 -7.12
N ASP A 29 3.73 12.69 -5.88
CA ASP A 29 4.57 13.25 -4.83
C ASP A 29 4.96 12.15 -3.84
N GLY A 30 6.07 12.31 -3.14
CA GLY A 30 6.58 11.32 -2.21
C GLY A 30 7.57 11.90 -1.21
N GLN A 31 7.31 11.67 0.08
CA GLN A 31 8.22 11.99 1.16
C GLN A 31 8.75 10.70 1.79
N ILE A 32 10.07 10.62 1.95
CA ILE A 32 10.73 9.49 2.61
C ILE A 32 11.55 9.97 3.81
N SER A 33 11.60 9.16 4.86
CA SER A 33 12.39 9.42 6.06
C SER A 33 13.11 8.16 6.51
N TYR A 34 14.36 8.30 6.92
CA TYR A 34 15.26 7.20 7.30
C TYR A 34 15.70 7.34 8.77
N PRO A 35 14.82 7.09 9.74
CA PRO A 35 15.16 7.19 11.16
C PRO A 35 16.21 6.18 11.61
N LEU A 36 16.30 4.99 10.99
CA LEU A 36 17.22 3.93 11.38
C LEU A 36 17.84 3.26 10.14
N PRO A 37 19.07 2.75 10.23
CA PRO A 37 19.66 1.96 9.14
C PRO A 37 19.02 0.57 9.08
N VAL A 38 18.83 0.06 7.86
CA VAL A 38 18.47 -1.36 7.62
C VAL A 38 19.75 -2.10 7.24
N ARG A 39 20.17 -3.08 8.05
CA ARG A 39 21.42 -3.83 7.87
C ARG A 39 21.21 -5.30 7.49
N THR A 40 20.00 -5.79 7.64
CA THR A 40 19.54 -7.13 7.28
C THR A 40 18.53 -7.01 6.13
N ASP A 41 17.86 -8.11 5.76
CA ASP A 41 16.82 -8.07 4.73
C ASP A 41 15.69 -7.10 5.13
N ALA A 42 15.25 -6.32 4.15
CA ALA A 42 14.25 -5.27 4.34
C ALA A 42 12.84 -5.80 4.02
N ILE A 43 11.88 -5.55 4.91
CA ILE A 43 10.47 -5.87 4.68
C ILE A 43 9.70 -4.57 4.48
N ALA A 44 9.18 -4.35 3.27
CA ALA A 44 8.32 -3.22 2.96
C ALA A 44 6.85 -3.59 3.17
N ARG A 45 6.12 -2.76 3.91
CA ARG A 45 4.70 -2.95 4.20
C ARG A 45 3.92 -1.68 3.89
N CYS A 46 2.84 -1.83 3.12
CA CYS A 46 1.82 -0.81 2.91
C CYS A 46 0.51 -1.33 3.48
N ASP A 47 -0.05 -0.61 4.44
CA ASP A 47 -1.36 -0.97 4.96
C ASP A 47 -2.44 -0.59 3.95
N ALA A 48 -3.50 -1.41 3.90
CA ALA A 48 -4.65 -1.11 3.07
C ALA A 48 -5.30 0.20 3.57
N PRO A 49 -5.69 1.11 2.66
CA PRO A 49 -6.44 2.29 3.05
C PRO A 49 -7.80 1.89 3.64
N GLU A 50 -8.38 2.78 4.43
CA GLU A 50 -9.75 2.61 4.91
C GLU A 50 -10.73 2.41 3.75
N LEU A 51 -11.71 1.53 3.93
CA LEU A 51 -12.68 1.20 2.88
C LEU A 51 -13.41 2.43 2.34
N ALA A 52 -13.77 3.38 3.21
CA ALA A 52 -14.43 4.62 2.81
C ALA A 52 -13.53 5.50 1.93
N LEU A 53 -12.23 5.54 2.20
CA LEU A 53 -11.26 6.27 1.38
C LEU A 53 -11.12 5.61 0.00
N TRP A 54 -11.06 4.28 -0.03
CA TRP A 54 -11.01 3.51 -1.27
C TRP A 54 -12.25 3.73 -2.14
N ASP A 55 -13.45 3.60 -1.57
CA ASP A 55 -14.70 3.79 -2.30
C ASP A 55 -14.78 5.22 -2.88
N LYS A 56 -14.41 6.25 -2.09
CA LYS A 56 -14.32 7.65 -2.56
C LYS A 56 -13.32 7.81 -3.70
N PHE A 57 -12.16 7.15 -3.63
CA PHE A 57 -11.14 7.18 -4.68
C PHE A 57 -11.70 6.61 -6.00
N ILE A 58 -12.35 5.44 -5.95
CA ILE A 58 -12.97 4.79 -7.12
C ILE A 58 -14.10 5.66 -7.70
N THR A 59 -15.03 6.14 -6.87
CA THR A 59 -16.13 7.00 -7.33
C THR A 59 -15.61 8.30 -7.96
N THR A 60 -14.55 8.88 -7.40
CA THR A 60 -13.93 10.09 -7.94
C THR A 60 -13.32 9.82 -9.32
N TYR A 61 -12.60 8.70 -9.47
CA TYR A 61 -12.01 8.31 -10.74
C TYR A 61 -13.07 8.07 -11.81
N GLN A 62 -14.11 7.29 -11.51
CA GLN A 62 -15.20 7.01 -12.45
C GLN A 62 -15.88 8.28 -12.96
N ARG A 63 -16.09 9.26 -12.07
CA ARG A 63 -16.73 10.53 -12.43
C ARG A 63 -15.81 11.49 -13.20
N ARG A 64 -14.53 11.58 -12.82
CA ARG A 64 -13.63 12.66 -13.29
C ARG A 64 -12.54 12.17 -14.25
N GLY A 65 -12.34 10.86 -14.38
CA GLY A 65 -11.20 10.29 -15.09
C GLY A 65 -9.86 10.48 -14.40
N ARG A 66 -9.86 11.01 -13.16
CA ARG A 66 -8.66 11.24 -12.35
C ARG A 66 -9.00 11.21 -10.87
N ALA A 67 -8.23 10.47 -10.08
CA ALA A 67 -8.35 10.44 -8.62
C ALA A 67 -6.97 10.33 -7.97
N ARG A 68 -6.88 10.80 -6.71
CA ARG A 68 -5.64 10.80 -5.93
C ARG A 68 -5.87 10.15 -4.58
N MET A 69 -4.86 9.44 -4.08
CA MET A 69 -4.85 8.82 -2.75
C MET A 69 -3.45 8.88 -2.16
N THR A 70 -3.37 9.18 -0.87
CA THR A 70 -2.12 9.10 -0.11
C THR A 70 -1.99 7.72 0.51
N LEU A 71 -0.84 7.07 0.35
CA LEU A 71 -0.53 5.80 1.00
C LEU A 71 0.66 5.95 1.93
N HIS A 72 0.59 5.27 3.06
CA HIS A 72 1.64 5.18 4.05
C HIS A 72 2.31 3.81 3.93
N THR A 73 3.63 3.82 3.83
CA THR A 73 4.45 2.62 3.71
C THR A 73 5.57 2.72 4.73
N SER A 74 5.94 1.59 5.33
CA SER A 74 7.10 1.48 6.19
C SER A 74 8.00 0.35 5.74
N ILE A 75 9.29 0.47 6.07
CA ILE A 75 10.26 -0.60 5.91
C ILE A 75 10.82 -0.93 7.28
N THR A 76 10.81 -2.20 7.63
CA THR A 76 11.46 -2.75 8.82
C THR A 76 12.60 -3.68 8.42
N ALA A 77 13.53 -3.93 9.34
CA ALA A 77 14.48 -5.04 9.22
C ALA A 77 13.74 -6.36 9.49
N GLN A 78 14.16 -7.48 8.88
CA GLN A 78 13.49 -8.77 9.01
C GLN A 78 13.30 -9.24 10.46
N ASP A 79 14.20 -8.83 11.36
CA ASP A 79 14.27 -9.18 12.77
C ASP A 79 13.80 -8.06 13.71
N SER A 80 13.12 -7.03 13.19
CA SER A 80 12.64 -5.88 13.95
C SER A 80 11.26 -5.40 13.50
N GLU A 81 10.49 -4.84 14.44
CA GLU A 81 9.23 -4.13 14.18
C GLU A 81 9.43 -2.61 14.07
N GLU A 82 10.65 -2.11 14.27
CA GLU A 82 10.94 -0.69 14.18
C GLU A 82 10.90 -0.20 12.73
N GLN A 83 10.16 0.88 12.50
CA GLN A 83 10.04 1.52 11.18
C GLN A 83 11.34 2.25 10.83
N ALA A 84 12.30 1.52 10.28
CA ALA A 84 13.60 2.03 9.85
C ALA A 84 13.49 3.01 8.67
N VAL A 85 12.47 2.84 7.83
CA VAL A 85 12.11 3.79 6.79
C VAL A 85 10.60 4.05 6.82
N ARG A 86 10.21 5.31 6.61
CA ARG A 86 8.81 5.69 6.38
C ARG A 86 8.70 6.39 5.04
N PHE A 87 7.74 5.96 4.23
CA PHE A 87 7.41 6.58 2.96
C PHE A 87 5.92 6.99 2.95
N VAL A 88 5.65 8.21 2.51
CA VAL A 88 4.30 8.73 2.30
C VAL A 88 4.21 9.21 0.86
N GLY A 89 3.41 8.52 0.05
CA GLY A 89 3.29 8.81 -1.38
C GLY A 89 1.89 9.27 -1.76
N GLN A 90 1.79 10.27 -2.65
CA GLN A 90 0.54 10.61 -3.33
C GLN A 90 0.49 9.87 -4.67
N PHE A 91 -0.44 8.93 -4.77
CA PHE A 91 -0.70 8.16 -5.99
C PHE A 91 -1.87 8.76 -6.73
N VAL A 92 -1.74 8.87 -8.05
CA VAL A 92 -2.79 9.36 -8.92
C VAL A 92 -3.11 8.30 -9.97
N LEU A 93 -4.39 7.97 -10.06
CA LEU A 93 -4.94 7.21 -11.18
C LEU A 93 -5.57 8.19 -12.17
N HIS A 94 -5.26 8.05 -13.46
CA HIS A 94 -5.89 8.82 -14.53
C HIS A 94 -6.03 8.01 -15.82
N ARG A 95 -7.04 8.32 -16.64
CA ARG A 95 -7.14 7.88 -18.04
C ARG A 95 -6.37 8.81 -18.97
#